data_AF-A0A526M549-F1
#
_entry.id   AF-A0A526M549-F1
#
_cell.length_a   1.000
_cell.length_b   1.000
_cell.length_c   1.000
_cell.angle_alpha   90.00
_cell.angle_beta   90.00
_cell.angle_gamma   90.00
#
_symmetry.space_group_name_H-M   'P 1'
#
loop_
_entity.id
_entity.type
_entity.pdbx_description
1 polymer ?
#
loop_
_entity_poly.entity_id
_entity_poly.type
_entity_poly.pdbx_seq_one_letter_code
_entity_poly.pdbx_strand_id
1 'polypeptide(L)'
;MIEPEQETSTVDVNAPGATAPVNIDNLPNEMLTEVFRQVANQTDRVAAFYENNALRSTNQKFRAVIESDQTIRSEFRTLEQETRSARSENAKIDAGNLGGTRTANDIITYHGVTDPGTQDIIKWDAALRDIKADPEMVARTAIERNDVDYPGAQDFIKEHAALRDIHAGMVARAAIERNDVDHPGTQNRIRLRAVQRDINAGMVPRIALERNAVDNPRTQNSIRQQAAELEAP
;
A
#
# COMPACT_ATOMS: atom_id res chain seq x y z
N MET A 1 -48.96 -38.67 -42.18
CA MET A 1 -48.39 -38.27 -40.88
C MET A 1 -46.96 -37.87 -41.16
N ILE A 2 -46.68 -36.57 -41.13
CA ILE A 2 -45.36 -36.00 -41.35
C ILE A 2 -44.99 -35.31 -40.03
N GLU A 3 -43.89 -35.73 -39.41
CA GLU A 3 -43.31 -35.08 -38.24
C GLU A 3 -42.74 -33.71 -38.65
N PRO A 4 -42.87 -32.65 -37.82
CA PRO A 4 -42.13 -31.43 -38.06
C PRO A 4 -40.74 -31.51 -37.42
N GLU A 5 -39.73 -31.22 -38.24
CA GLU A 5 -38.33 -31.06 -37.87
C GLU A 5 -38.17 -29.92 -36.84
N GLN A 6 -37.37 -30.14 -35.80
CA GLN A 6 -36.95 -29.10 -34.88
C GLN A 6 -35.81 -28.29 -35.51
N GLU A 7 -36.08 -27.02 -35.80
CA GLU A 7 -35.03 -26.04 -36.14
C GLU A 7 -34.14 -25.79 -34.91
N THR A 8 -32.90 -26.27 -34.99
CA THR A 8 -31.81 -25.86 -34.11
C THR A 8 -31.38 -24.44 -34.47
N SER A 9 -31.89 -23.45 -33.74
CA SER A 9 -31.45 -22.06 -33.85
C SER A 9 -30.04 -21.89 -33.26
N THR A 10 -29.01 -21.99 -34.09
CA THR A 10 -27.66 -21.52 -33.78
C THR A 10 -27.66 -19.99 -33.76
N VAL A 11 -27.46 -19.39 -32.58
CA VAL A 11 -27.25 -17.94 -32.46
C VAL A 11 -25.86 -17.62 -32.99
N ASP A 12 -25.80 -16.98 -34.16
CA ASP A 12 -24.58 -16.43 -34.73
C ASP A 12 -24.20 -15.14 -33.98
N VAL A 13 -23.20 -15.24 -33.11
CA VAL A 13 -22.67 -14.13 -32.30
C VAL A 13 -21.85 -13.11 -33.12
N ASN A 14 -21.67 -13.33 -34.43
CA ASN A 14 -20.96 -12.42 -35.33
C ASN A 14 -21.88 -11.61 -36.26
N ALA A 15 -23.20 -11.65 -36.07
CA ALA A 15 -24.14 -10.87 -36.88
C ALA A 15 -23.89 -9.35 -36.70
N PRO A 16 -23.56 -8.60 -37.77
CA PRO A 16 -23.30 -7.16 -37.68
C PRO A 16 -24.61 -6.40 -37.46
N GLY A 17 -24.92 -6.11 -36.20
CA GLY A 17 -26.15 -5.39 -35.82
C GLY A 17 -26.49 -5.34 -34.33
N ALA A 18 -25.81 -6.10 -33.47
CA ALA A 18 -26.04 -6.06 -32.03
C ALA A 18 -25.44 -4.79 -31.40
N THR A 19 -26.24 -3.72 -31.32
CA THR A 19 -25.90 -2.46 -30.63
C THR A 19 -26.29 -2.44 -29.16
N ALA A 20 -26.84 -3.55 -28.63
CA ALA A 20 -27.03 -3.71 -27.20
C ALA A 20 -25.69 -4.16 -26.58
N PRO A 21 -25.18 -3.46 -25.55
CA PRO A 21 -24.01 -3.96 -24.82
C PRO A 21 -24.31 -5.37 -24.29
N VAL A 22 -23.40 -6.30 -24.53
CA VAL A 22 -23.51 -7.68 -24.01
C VAL A 22 -23.66 -7.58 -22.50
N ASN A 23 -24.84 -7.92 -22.00
CA ASN A 23 -25.05 -7.99 -20.55
C ASN A 23 -24.44 -9.31 -20.05
N ILE A 24 -23.24 -9.22 -19.47
CA ILE A 24 -22.48 -10.35 -18.93
C ILE A 24 -23.29 -11.11 -17.87
N ASP A 25 -24.20 -10.43 -17.15
CA ASP A 25 -25.04 -11.05 -16.12
C ASP A 25 -26.04 -12.06 -16.71
N ASN A 26 -26.38 -11.92 -17.99
CA ASN A 26 -27.32 -12.80 -18.70
C ASN A 26 -26.63 -13.96 -19.44
N LEU A 27 -25.30 -14.03 -19.46
CA LEU A 27 -24.58 -15.12 -20.14
C LEU A 27 -24.78 -16.47 -19.42
N PRO A 28 -24.96 -17.58 -20.14
CA PRO A 28 -24.97 -18.92 -19.55
C PRO A 28 -23.69 -19.22 -18.76
N ASN A 29 -23.79 -20.06 -17.73
CA ASN A 29 -22.64 -20.40 -16.90
C ASN A 29 -21.52 -21.05 -17.73
N GLU A 30 -21.87 -21.85 -18.73
CA GLU A 30 -20.93 -22.50 -19.64
C GLU A 30 -20.10 -21.48 -20.42
N MET A 31 -20.70 -20.35 -20.84
CA MET A 31 -19.98 -19.27 -21.51
C MET A 31 -19.05 -18.54 -20.55
N LEU A 32 -19.48 -18.28 -19.31
CA LEU A 32 -18.64 -17.66 -18.29
C LEU A 32 -17.45 -18.55 -17.91
N THR A 33 -17.66 -19.86 -17.83
CA THR A 33 -16.61 -20.86 -17.65
C THR A 33 -15.58 -20.80 -18.77
N GLU A 34 -16.02 -20.70 -20.02
CA GLU A 34 -15.11 -20.62 -21.16
C GLU A 34 -14.32 -19.31 -21.17
N VAL A 35 -14.96 -18.17 -20.86
CA VAL A 35 -14.26 -16.88 -20.70
C VAL A 35 -13.18 -16.99 -19.62
N PHE A 36 -13.49 -17.58 -18.45
CA PHE A 36 -12.51 -17.79 -17.40
C PHE A 36 -11.32 -18.61 -17.90
N ARG A 37 -11.56 -19.75 -18.56
CA ARG A 37 -10.49 -20.63 -19.06
C ARG A 37 -9.61 -19.90 -20.07
N GLN A 38 -10.20 -19.11 -20.97
CA GLN A 38 -9.44 -18.35 -21.95
C GLN A 38 -8.53 -17.32 -21.29
N VAL A 39 -9.03 -16.54 -20.33
CA VAL A 39 -8.23 -15.58 -19.57
C VAL A 39 -7.16 -16.31 -18.75
N ALA A 40 -7.53 -17.38 -18.05
CA ALA A 40 -6.61 -18.16 -17.24
C ALA A 40 -5.51 -18.86 -18.04
N ASN A 41 -5.66 -19.05 -19.36
CA ASN A 41 -4.65 -19.68 -20.23
C ASN A 41 -3.79 -18.68 -21.01
N GLN A 42 -3.93 -17.38 -20.77
CA GLN A 42 -3.04 -16.38 -21.37
C GLN A 42 -1.57 -16.62 -20.99
N THR A 43 -0.67 -16.26 -21.90
CA THR A 43 0.79 -16.41 -21.71
C THR A 43 1.31 -15.57 -20.55
N ASP A 44 0.80 -14.35 -20.41
CA ASP A 44 1.09 -13.51 -19.24
C ASP A 44 0.21 -13.94 -18.07
N ARG A 45 0.77 -14.80 -17.22
CA ARG A 45 0.10 -15.33 -16.05
C ARG A 45 -0.29 -14.24 -15.05
N VAL A 46 0.51 -13.18 -14.92
CA VAL A 46 0.23 -12.10 -13.96
C VAL A 46 -0.93 -11.24 -14.46
N ALA A 47 -0.95 -10.90 -15.75
CA ALA A 47 -2.09 -10.22 -16.37
C ALA A 47 -3.37 -11.07 -16.27
N ALA A 48 -3.28 -12.36 -16.58
CA ALA A 48 -4.37 -13.32 -16.44
C ALA A 48 -4.97 -13.34 -15.02
N PHE A 49 -4.11 -13.26 -13.99
CA PHE A 49 -4.59 -13.18 -12.62
C PHE A 49 -5.40 -11.90 -12.38
N TYR A 50 -4.86 -10.73 -12.76
CA TYR A 50 -5.54 -9.46 -12.50
C TYR A 50 -6.88 -9.37 -13.23
N GLU A 51 -6.95 -9.82 -14.47
CA GLU A 51 -8.20 -9.86 -15.25
C GLU A 51 -9.23 -10.76 -14.58
N ASN A 52 -8.85 -12.00 -14.22
CA ASN A 52 -9.76 -12.91 -13.51
C ASN A 52 -10.18 -12.38 -12.13
N ASN A 53 -9.26 -11.75 -11.39
CA ASN A 53 -9.57 -11.18 -10.08
C ASN A 53 -10.51 -9.96 -10.20
N ALA A 54 -10.34 -9.13 -11.22
CA ALA A 54 -11.24 -8.02 -11.52
C ALA A 54 -12.65 -8.52 -11.90
N LEU A 55 -12.75 -9.54 -12.76
CA LEU A 55 -14.03 -10.16 -13.12
C LEU A 55 -14.73 -10.79 -11.90
N ARG A 56 -13.99 -11.54 -11.08
CA ARG A 56 -14.51 -12.15 -9.84
C ARG A 56 -14.96 -11.12 -8.80
N SER A 57 -14.25 -10.00 -8.68
CA SER A 57 -14.58 -8.96 -7.70
C SER A 57 -15.78 -8.11 -8.11
N THR A 58 -15.99 -7.91 -9.40
CA THR A 58 -17.04 -7.03 -9.94
C THR A 58 -18.32 -7.76 -10.38
N ASN A 59 -18.25 -9.05 -10.72
CA ASN A 59 -19.41 -9.82 -11.21
C ASN A 59 -19.76 -10.99 -10.28
N GLN A 60 -20.98 -10.96 -9.70
CA GLN A 60 -21.46 -12.00 -8.76
C GLN A 60 -21.61 -13.36 -9.43
N LYS A 61 -22.01 -13.41 -10.69
CA LYS A 61 -22.19 -14.66 -11.44
C LYS A 61 -20.86 -15.30 -11.78
N PHE A 62 -19.88 -14.50 -12.20
CA PHE A 62 -18.50 -14.96 -12.42
C PHE A 62 -17.88 -15.50 -11.13
N ARG A 63 -18.10 -14.81 -10.01
CA ARG A 63 -17.71 -15.31 -8.68
C ARG A 63 -18.36 -16.65 -8.35
N ALA A 64 -19.68 -16.76 -8.53
CA ALA A 64 -20.41 -18.00 -8.27
C ALA A 64 -19.92 -19.17 -9.13
N VAL A 65 -19.61 -18.94 -10.41
CA VAL A 65 -19.04 -19.96 -11.30
C VAL A 65 -17.67 -20.43 -10.79
N ILE A 66 -16.76 -19.50 -10.46
CA ILE A 66 -15.44 -19.85 -9.90
C ILE A 66 -15.55 -20.61 -8.58
N GLU A 67 -16.50 -20.24 -7.72
CA GLU A 67 -16.64 -20.86 -6.40
C GLU A 67 -17.33 -22.24 -6.46
N SER A 68 -18.25 -22.43 -7.40
CA SER A 68 -19.05 -23.66 -7.53
C SER A 68 -18.36 -24.76 -8.34
N ASP A 69 -17.65 -24.41 -9.43
CA ASP A 69 -16.95 -25.38 -10.28
C ASP A 69 -15.58 -25.74 -9.70
N GLN A 70 -15.38 -27.02 -9.38
CA GLN A 70 -14.13 -27.52 -8.79
C GLN A 70 -12.92 -27.37 -9.72
N THR A 71 -13.09 -27.56 -11.03
CA THR A 71 -12.00 -27.48 -12.01
C THR A 71 -11.55 -26.03 -12.14
N ILE A 72 -12.48 -25.11 -12.37
CA ILE A 72 -12.21 -23.67 -12.49
C ILE A 72 -11.54 -23.14 -11.22
N ARG A 73 -12.06 -23.51 -10.06
CA ARG A 73 -11.48 -23.11 -8.76
C ARG A 73 -10.05 -23.61 -8.60
N SER A 74 -9.75 -24.81 -9.08
CA SER A 74 -8.40 -25.39 -9.01
C SER A 74 -7.45 -24.67 -9.95
N GLU A 75 -7.88 -24.35 -11.17
CA GLU A 75 -7.11 -23.54 -12.12
C GLU A 75 -6.82 -22.14 -11.59
N PHE A 76 -7.82 -21.47 -10.99
CA PHE A 76 -7.63 -20.16 -10.36
C PHE A 76 -6.61 -20.21 -9.21
N ARG A 77 -6.67 -21.25 -8.37
CA ARG A 77 -5.70 -21.44 -7.28
C ARG A 77 -4.28 -21.70 -7.79
N THR A 78 -4.14 -22.46 -8.87
CA THR A 78 -2.83 -22.65 -9.52
C THR A 78 -2.29 -21.31 -10.01
N LEU A 79 -3.12 -20.51 -10.68
CA LEU A 79 -2.76 -19.17 -11.14
C LEU A 79 -2.37 -18.25 -9.96
N GLU A 80 -3.13 -18.29 -8.86
CA GLU A 80 -2.80 -17.58 -7.61
C GLU A 80 -1.41 -17.96 -7.10
N GLN A 81 -1.08 -19.26 -7.04
CA GLN A 81 0.21 -19.72 -6.51
C GLN A 81 1.38 -19.36 -7.43
N GLU A 82 1.24 -19.62 -8.74
CA GLU A 82 2.29 -19.32 -9.73
C GLU A 82 2.66 -17.83 -9.74
N THR A 83 1.67 -16.96 -9.58
CA THR A 83 1.86 -15.51 -9.65
C THR A 83 2.15 -14.86 -8.29
N ARG A 84 2.08 -15.61 -7.19
CA ARG A 84 2.14 -15.07 -5.81
C ARG A 84 3.32 -14.13 -5.59
N SER A 85 4.52 -14.54 -6.00
CA SER A 85 5.74 -13.75 -5.79
C SER A 85 5.69 -12.42 -6.55
N ALA A 86 5.37 -12.47 -7.85
CA ALA A 86 5.27 -11.26 -8.69
C ALA A 86 4.17 -10.31 -8.21
N ARG A 87 3.02 -10.84 -7.78
CA ARG A 87 1.92 -10.02 -7.22
C ARG A 87 2.31 -9.36 -5.90
N SER A 88 3.04 -10.08 -5.04
CA SER A 88 3.54 -9.53 -3.78
C SER A 88 4.51 -8.37 -4.02
N GLU A 89 5.39 -8.50 -5.01
CA GLU A 89 6.32 -7.43 -5.38
C GLU A 89 5.59 -6.23 -5.97
N ASN A 90 4.66 -6.46 -6.91
CA ASN A 90 3.83 -5.40 -7.48
C ASN A 90 3.04 -4.65 -6.40
N ALA A 91 2.53 -5.35 -5.39
CA ALA A 91 1.80 -4.75 -4.29
C ALA A 91 2.68 -3.82 -3.45
N LYS A 92 3.93 -4.21 -3.16
CA LYS A 92 4.89 -3.36 -2.45
C LYS A 92 5.25 -2.11 -3.27
N ILE A 93 5.42 -2.29 -4.59
CA ILE A 93 5.67 -1.16 -5.50
C ILE A 93 4.47 -0.19 -5.48
N ASP A 94 3.23 -0.68 -5.55
CA ASP A 94 2.03 0.17 -5.48
C ASP A 94 1.91 0.87 -4.11
N ALA A 95 2.22 0.16 -3.02
CA ALA A 95 2.23 0.72 -1.67
C ALA A 95 3.21 1.89 -1.51
N GLY A 96 4.43 1.75 -2.04
CA GLY A 96 5.46 2.79 -1.97
C GLY A 96 5.36 3.89 -3.04
N ASN A 97 4.46 3.77 -4.02
CA ASN A 97 4.37 4.72 -5.13
C ASN A 97 3.81 6.07 -4.67
N LEU A 98 4.64 7.12 -4.69
CA LEU A 98 4.27 8.47 -4.21
C LEU A 98 3.06 9.10 -4.92
N GLY A 99 2.76 8.71 -6.16
CA GLY A 99 1.57 9.17 -6.88
C GLY A 99 0.31 8.33 -6.61
N GLY A 100 0.44 7.24 -5.86
CA GLY A 100 -0.65 6.33 -5.54
C GLY A 100 -1.56 6.87 -4.44
N THR A 101 -2.86 6.60 -4.56
CA THR A 101 -3.88 7.05 -3.60
C THR A 101 -4.63 5.91 -2.90
N ARG A 102 -4.42 4.67 -3.36
CA ARG A 102 -5.04 3.47 -2.81
C ARG A 102 -4.60 3.24 -1.36
N THR A 103 -5.54 2.80 -0.52
CA THR A 103 -5.19 2.35 0.83
C THR A 103 -4.44 1.02 0.76
N ALA A 104 -3.72 0.67 1.83
CA ALA A 104 -3.10 -0.65 1.95
C ALA A 104 -4.08 -1.81 1.72
N ASN A 105 -5.31 -1.71 2.24
CA ASN A 105 -6.33 -2.74 2.07
C ASN A 105 -6.80 -2.87 0.61
N ASP A 106 -6.92 -1.75 -0.11
CA ASP A 106 -7.24 -1.77 -1.54
C ASP A 106 -6.12 -2.45 -2.34
N ILE A 107 -4.85 -2.16 -2.01
CA ILE A 107 -3.67 -2.76 -2.63
C ILE A 107 -3.64 -4.26 -2.35
N ILE A 108 -3.79 -4.68 -1.08
CA ILE A 108 -3.82 -6.09 -0.67
C ILE A 108 -4.90 -6.85 -1.43
N THR A 109 -6.10 -6.26 -1.53
CA THR A 109 -7.25 -6.86 -2.22
C THR A 109 -7.02 -6.95 -3.73
N TYR A 110 -6.56 -5.87 -4.36
CA TYR A 110 -6.32 -5.80 -5.79
C TYR A 110 -5.25 -6.80 -6.24
N HIS A 111 -4.16 -6.87 -5.47
CA HIS A 111 -3.07 -7.80 -5.74
C HIS A 111 -3.30 -9.20 -5.18
N GLY A 112 -4.38 -9.45 -4.43
CA GLY A 112 -4.71 -10.75 -3.84
C GLY A 112 -3.63 -11.29 -2.90
N VAL A 113 -3.01 -10.41 -2.10
CA VAL A 113 -1.94 -10.78 -1.18
C VAL A 113 -2.54 -11.44 0.06
N THR A 114 -2.17 -12.69 0.34
CA THR A 114 -2.71 -13.46 1.48
C THR A 114 -1.68 -13.72 2.58
N ASP A 115 -0.41 -13.39 2.33
CA ASP A 115 0.69 -13.60 3.28
C ASP A 115 0.70 -12.49 4.33
N PRO A 116 0.52 -12.79 5.64
CA PRO A 116 0.39 -11.76 6.66
C PRO A 116 1.61 -10.84 6.76
N GLY A 117 2.82 -11.38 6.67
CA GLY A 117 4.04 -10.57 6.73
C GLY A 117 4.16 -9.61 5.54
N THR A 118 3.74 -10.05 4.35
CA THR A 118 3.67 -9.18 3.17
C THR A 118 2.60 -8.10 3.32
N GLN A 119 1.45 -8.43 3.90
CA GLN A 119 0.39 -7.45 4.19
C GLN A 119 0.89 -6.38 5.16
N ASP A 120 1.60 -6.76 6.24
CA ASP A 120 2.17 -5.81 7.20
C ASP A 120 3.15 -4.83 6.53
N ILE A 121 3.98 -5.33 5.61
CA ILE A 121 4.89 -4.49 4.82
C ILE A 121 4.10 -3.50 3.95
N ILE A 122 3.06 -3.96 3.25
CA ILE A 122 2.21 -3.09 2.41
C ILE A 122 1.54 -1.99 3.24
N LYS A 123 1.00 -2.35 4.41
CA LYS A 123 0.38 -1.41 5.34
C LYS A 123 1.38 -0.34 5.80
N TRP A 124 2.59 -0.76 6.15
CA TRP A 124 3.67 0.13 6.56
C TRP A 124 4.14 1.05 5.42
N ASP A 125 4.40 0.50 4.24
CA ASP A 125 4.89 1.26 3.08
C ASP A 125 3.85 2.29 2.61
N ALA A 126 2.57 1.92 2.58
CA ALA A 126 1.49 2.85 2.22
C ALA A 126 1.36 4.00 3.23
N ALA A 127 1.49 3.72 4.54
CA ALA A 127 1.49 4.76 5.56
C ALA A 127 2.68 5.72 5.43
N LEU A 128 3.90 5.19 5.17
CA LEU A 128 5.08 6.02 4.93
C LEU A 128 4.95 6.85 3.64
N ARG A 129 4.39 6.27 2.58
CA ARG A 129 4.07 6.98 1.35
C ARG A 129 3.16 8.17 1.64
N ASP A 130 2.06 7.96 2.36
CA ASP A 130 1.09 9.02 2.68
C ASP A 130 1.76 10.17 3.45
N ILE A 131 2.62 9.85 4.43
CA ILE A 131 3.40 10.83 5.19
C ILE A 131 4.37 11.61 4.30
N LYS A 132 4.98 10.96 3.31
CA LYS A 132 5.94 11.59 2.41
C LYS A 132 5.27 12.43 1.32
N ALA A 133 4.11 12.00 0.84
CA ALA A 133 3.38 12.65 -0.25
C ALA A 133 2.64 13.92 0.20
N ASP A 134 2.16 13.95 1.44
CA ASP A 134 1.37 15.06 1.98
C ASP A 134 2.04 15.66 3.24
N PRO A 135 2.53 16.93 3.17
CA PRO A 135 3.09 17.63 4.33
C PRO A 135 2.12 17.81 5.50
N GLU A 136 0.81 17.84 5.23
CA GLU A 136 -0.20 17.97 6.28
C GLU A 136 -0.60 16.64 6.91
N MET A 137 -0.24 15.51 6.29
CA MET A 137 -0.49 14.19 6.83
C MET A 137 0.23 14.02 8.16
N VAL A 138 -0.52 13.69 9.21
CA VAL A 138 0.00 13.34 10.53
C VAL A 138 0.06 11.82 10.71
N ALA A 139 1.01 11.35 11.52
CA ALA A 139 1.27 9.92 11.71
C ALA A 139 0.01 9.10 12.04
N ARG A 140 -0.82 9.60 12.97
CA ARG A 140 -2.05 8.94 13.38
C ARG A 140 -3.00 8.67 12.20
N THR A 141 -3.22 9.66 11.35
CA THR A 141 -4.11 9.52 10.19
C THR A 141 -3.56 8.51 9.17
N ALA A 142 -2.25 8.52 8.92
CA ALA A 142 -1.62 7.56 8.02
C ALA A 142 -1.70 6.11 8.55
N ILE A 143 -1.50 5.92 9.86
CA ILE A 143 -1.63 4.64 10.57
C ILE A 143 -3.06 4.11 10.46
N GLU A 144 -4.06 4.94 10.82
CA GLU A 144 -5.48 4.56 10.79
C GLU A 144 -5.95 4.25 9.37
N ARG A 145 -5.55 5.09 8.40
CA ARG A 145 -5.92 4.92 6.98
C ARG A 145 -5.40 3.62 6.37
N ASN A 146 -4.25 3.16 6.82
CA ASN A 146 -3.58 1.97 6.26
C ASN A 146 -3.56 0.79 7.24
N ASP A 147 -4.37 0.85 8.31
CA ASP A 147 -4.60 -0.26 9.23
C ASP A 147 -3.31 -0.86 9.81
N VAL A 148 -2.36 0.01 10.21
CA VAL A 148 -1.07 -0.42 10.75
C VAL A 148 -1.22 -0.79 12.23
N ASP A 149 -1.24 -2.09 12.53
CA ASP A 149 -1.52 -2.59 13.88
C ASP A 149 -0.27 -2.83 14.74
N TYR A 150 0.87 -3.14 14.11
CA TYR A 150 2.08 -3.49 14.85
C TYR A 150 2.67 -2.27 15.58
N PRO A 151 2.79 -2.27 16.92
CA PRO A 151 3.23 -1.10 17.68
C PRO A 151 4.60 -0.55 17.25
N GLY A 152 5.54 -1.44 16.90
CA GLY A 152 6.87 -1.02 16.42
C GLY A 152 6.82 -0.30 15.07
N ALA A 153 5.89 -0.68 14.19
CA ALA A 153 5.68 0.02 12.92
C ALA A 153 5.02 1.38 13.14
N GLN A 154 4.05 1.46 14.05
CA GLN A 154 3.44 2.73 14.44
C GLN A 154 4.48 3.71 15.00
N ASP A 155 5.33 3.27 15.93
CA ASP A 155 6.41 4.10 16.49
C ASP A 155 7.37 4.61 15.41
N PHE A 156 7.70 3.75 14.43
CA PHE A 156 8.55 4.13 13.31
C PHE A 156 7.88 5.18 12.42
N ILE A 157 6.59 5.01 12.08
CA ILE A 157 5.84 5.98 11.27
C ILE A 157 5.75 7.33 11.99
N LYS A 158 5.47 7.32 13.31
CA LYS A 158 5.46 8.53 14.16
C LYS A 158 6.82 9.24 14.15
N GLU A 159 7.92 8.49 14.32
CA GLU A 159 9.27 9.04 14.21
C GLU A 159 9.54 9.64 12.83
N HIS A 160 9.18 8.93 11.76
CA HIS A 160 9.41 9.38 10.39
C HIS A 160 8.66 10.68 10.09
N ALA A 161 7.39 10.77 10.48
CA ALA A 161 6.58 11.98 10.32
C ALA A 161 7.15 13.17 11.11
N ALA A 162 7.56 12.95 12.35
CA ALA A 162 8.20 13.99 13.15
C ALA A 162 9.53 14.46 12.51
N LEU A 163 10.34 13.54 11.99
CA LEU A 163 11.60 13.89 11.32
C LEU A 163 11.38 14.66 10.01
N ARG A 164 10.32 14.36 9.25
CA ARG A 164 9.90 15.16 8.10
C ARG A 164 9.60 16.60 8.53
N ASP A 165 8.82 16.78 9.60
CA ASP A 165 8.44 18.10 10.09
C ASP A 165 9.67 18.90 10.57
N ILE A 166 10.63 18.23 11.23
CA ILE A 166 11.93 18.82 11.59
C ILE A 166 12.72 19.27 10.35
N HIS A 167 12.76 18.47 9.29
CA HIS A 167 13.44 18.86 8.05
C HIS A 167 12.79 20.11 7.43
N ALA A 168 11.46 20.22 7.52
CA ALA A 168 10.72 21.42 7.13
C ALA A 168 10.94 22.63 8.07
N GLY A 169 11.67 22.47 9.17
CA GLY A 169 12.05 23.54 10.09
C GLY A 169 11.20 23.64 11.37
N MET A 170 10.30 22.68 11.61
CA MET A 170 9.57 22.59 12.86
C MET A 170 10.52 22.33 14.04
N VAL A 171 10.17 22.83 15.23
CA VAL A 171 10.91 22.54 16.46
C VAL A 171 10.54 21.15 16.99
N ALA A 172 11.49 20.46 17.63
CA ALA A 172 11.29 19.10 18.14
C ALA A 172 10.02 18.90 18.96
N ARG A 173 9.73 19.81 19.89
CA ARG A 173 8.53 19.71 20.73
C ARG A 173 7.24 19.67 19.89
N ALA A 174 7.11 20.59 18.95
CA ALA A 174 5.93 20.66 18.08
C ALA A 174 5.83 19.43 17.16
N ALA A 175 6.95 18.95 16.62
CA ALA A 175 6.96 17.75 15.78
C ALA A 175 6.58 16.47 16.55
N ILE A 176 7.04 16.35 17.81
CA ILE A 176 6.69 15.26 18.73
C ILE A 176 5.21 15.29 19.07
N GLU A 177 4.69 16.47 19.46
CA GLU A 177 3.28 16.64 19.83
C GLU A 177 2.36 16.42 18.62
N ARG A 178 2.71 16.94 17.43
CA ARG A 178 1.91 16.79 16.20
C ARG A 178 1.77 15.34 15.73
N ASN A 179 2.79 14.51 15.99
CA ASN A 179 2.84 13.13 15.49
C ASN A 179 2.70 12.10 16.62
N ASP A 180 2.19 12.50 17.79
CA ASP A 180 1.91 11.63 18.94
C ASP A 180 3.10 10.71 19.30
N VAL A 181 4.33 11.25 19.31
CA VAL A 181 5.52 10.46 19.62
C VAL A 181 5.64 10.27 21.14
N ASP A 182 5.21 9.12 21.64
CA ASP A 182 5.13 8.86 23.08
C ASP A 182 6.42 8.24 23.66
N HIS A 183 7.12 7.41 22.88
CA HIS A 183 8.25 6.65 23.39
C HIS A 183 9.45 7.59 23.72
N PRO A 184 9.91 7.64 25.00
CA PRO A 184 10.92 8.63 25.43
C PRO A 184 12.24 8.55 24.66
N GLY A 185 12.67 7.34 24.30
CA GLY A 185 13.87 7.13 23.49
C GLY A 185 13.73 7.74 22.09
N THR A 186 12.54 7.67 21.51
CA THR A 186 12.23 8.22 20.18
C THR A 186 12.15 9.74 20.23
N GLN A 187 11.49 10.29 21.25
CA GLN A 187 11.50 11.74 21.50
C GLN A 187 12.93 12.29 21.61
N ASN A 188 13.81 11.60 22.34
CA ASN A 188 15.21 12.02 22.48
C ASN A 188 15.95 11.97 21.14
N ARG A 189 15.75 10.93 20.32
CA ARG A 189 16.33 10.89 18.95
C ARG A 189 15.85 12.06 18.11
N ILE A 190 14.55 12.38 18.13
CA ILE A 190 13.97 13.49 17.37
C ILE A 190 14.56 14.84 17.83
N ARG A 191 14.64 15.08 19.14
CA ARG A 191 15.26 16.31 19.69
C ARG A 191 16.70 16.46 19.19
N LEU A 192 17.47 15.38 19.18
CA LEU A 192 18.85 15.40 18.69
C LEU A 192 18.95 15.67 17.19
N ARG A 193 18.06 15.07 16.39
CA ARG A 193 18.00 15.35 14.95
C ARG A 193 17.66 16.80 14.67
N ALA A 194 16.77 17.41 15.45
CA ALA A 194 16.43 18.82 15.33
C ALA A 194 17.60 19.74 15.69
N VAL A 195 18.31 19.46 16.79
CA VAL A 195 19.55 20.18 17.15
C VAL A 195 20.58 20.10 16.04
N GLN A 196 20.83 18.91 15.49
CA GLN A 196 21.79 18.72 14.40
C GLN A 196 21.40 19.53 13.17
N ARG A 197 20.12 19.52 12.80
CA ARG A 197 19.59 20.30 11.67
C ARG A 197 19.83 21.79 11.89
N ASP A 198 19.54 22.30 13.08
CA ASP A 198 19.71 23.72 13.40
C ASP A 198 21.19 24.14 13.37
N ILE A 199 22.09 23.32 13.92
CA ILE A 199 23.54 23.56 13.86
C ILE A 199 24.03 23.55 12.40
N ASN A 200 23.61 22.57 11.60
CA ASN A 200 23.95 22.50 10.18
C ASN A 200 23.43 23.71 9.38
N ALA A 201 22.37 24.36 9.85
CA ALA A 201 21.85 25.61 9.31
C ALA A 201 22.58 26.87 9.85
N GLY A 202 23.66 26.69 10.62
CA GLY A 202 24.49 27.76 11.18
C GLY A 202 24.04 28.27 12.55
N MET A 203 23.10 27.58 13.22
CA MET A 203 22.68 27.97 14.57
C MET A 203 23.76 27.65 15.60
N VAL A 204 24.01 28.58 16.52
CA VAL A 204 24.92 28.36 17.66
C VAL A 204 24.44 27.14 18.46
N PRO A 205 25.32 26.16 18.74
CA PRO A 205 24.94 24.88 19.38
C PRO A 205 24.17 25.02 20.69
N ARG A 206 24.55 25.99 21.53
CA ARG A 206 23.83 26.27 22.77
C ARG A 206 22.38 26.68 22.51
N ILE A 207 22.14 27.54 21.54
CA ILE A 207 20.80 28.01 21.16
C ILE A 207 20.00 26.84 20.57
N ALA A 208 20.63 26.00 19.73
CA ALA A 208 19.98 24.83 19.15
C ALA A 208 19.51 23.83 20.23
N LEU A 209 20.34 23.58 21.25
CA LEU A 209 20.01 22.73 22.40
C LEU A 209 18.82 23.28 23.21
N GLU A 210 18.84 24.57 23.52
CA GLU A 210 17.77 25.25 24.28
C GLU A 210 16.45 25.25 23.49
N ARG A 211 16.49 25.58 22.19
CA ARG A 211 15.33 25.58 21.29
C ARG A 211 14.64 24.22 21.20
N ASN A 212 15.41 23.13 21.24
CA ASN A 212 14.90 21.77 21.06
C ASN A 212 14.77 20.97 22.38
N ALA A 213 14.87 21.65 23.53
CA ALA A 213 14.67 21.09 24.88
C ALA A 213 15.47 19.79 25.14
N VAL A 214 16.75 19.79 24.75
CA VAL A 214 17.67 18.69 25.08
C VAL A 214 18.26 18.93 26.46
N ASP A 215 17.73 18.26 27.48
CA ASP A 215 18.09 18.51 28.88
C ASP A 215 19.15 17.54 29.44
N ASN A 216 19.54 16.51 28.69
CA ASN A 216 20.54 15.54 29.15
C ASN A 216 21.95 16.16 29.17
N PRO A 217 22.61 16.28 30.34
CA PRO A 217 23.90 16.96 30.44
C PRO A 217 25.03 16.28 29.64
N ARG A 218 25.04 14.95 29.54
CA ARG A 218 26.06 14.23 28.75
C ARG A 218 25.90 14.53 27.27
N THR A 219 24.66 14.56 26.80
CA THR A 219 24.33 14.84 25.40
C THR A 219 24.63 16.30 25.04
N GLN A 220 24.28 17.24 25.92
CA GLN A 220 24.66 18.64 25.76
C GLN A 220 26.18 18.82 25.68
N ASN A 221 26.94 18.14 26.55
CA ASN A 221 28.40 18.26 26.57
C ASN A 221 29.04 17.68 25.31
N SER A 222 28.58 16.53 24.83
CA SER A 222 29.06 15.93 23.57
C SER A 222 28.84 16.85 22.37
N ILE A 223 27.64 17.43 22.24
CA ILE A 223 27.32 18.35 21.13
C ILE A 223 28.12 19.65 21.22
N ARG A 224 28.32 20.20 22.42
CA ARG A 224 29.17 21.39 22.63
C ARG A 224 30.63 21.12 22.27
N GLN A 225 31.15 19.93 22.60
CA GLN A 225 32.52 19.53 22.24
C GLN A 225 32.68 19.41 20.73
N GLN A 226 31.77 18.69 20.06
CA GLN A 226 31.81 18.53 18.59
C GLN A 226 31.73 19.88 17.86
N ALA A 227 30.92 20.81 18.36
CA ALA A 227 30.84 22.12 17.75
C ALA A 227 32.08 22.99 17.99
N ALA A 228 32.69 22.90 19.18
CA ALA A 228 33.95 23.59 19.47
C ALA A 228 35.11 23.06 18.62
N GLU A 229 35.12 21.77 18.29
CA GLU A 229 36.09 21.16 17.36
C GLU A 229 35.91 21.65 15.92
N LEU A 230 34.67 21.92 15.48
CA LEU A 230 34.37 22.45 14.14
C LEU A 230 34.67 23.96 14.01
N GLU A 231 34.72 24.69 15.12
CA GLU A 231 35.05 26.12 15.20
C GLU A 231 36.54 26.39 15.50
N ALA A 232 37.35 25.35 15.72
CA ALA A 232 38.79 25.47 15.93
C ALA A 232 39.52 25.72 14.58
N PRO A 233 40.39 26.74 14.49
CA PRO A 233 41.06 27.15 13.25
C PRO A 233 42.13 26.16 12.74
#